data_AF-A0A8I0RZ53-F1
#
_entry.id   AF-A0A8I0RZ53-F1
#
_cell.length_a   1.000
_cell.length_b   1.000
_cell.length_c   1.000
_cell.angle_alpha   90.00
_cell.angle_beta   90.00
_cell.angle_gamma   90.00
#
_symmetry.space_group_name_H-M   'P 1'
#
loop_
_entity.id
_entity.type
_entity.pdbx_description
1 polymer ?
#
loop_
_entity_poly.entity_id
_entity_poly.type
_entity_poly.pdbx_seq_one_letter_code
_entity_poly.pdbx_strand_id
1 'polypeptide(L)'
;MEISKTEKFKVLYLNFFPVVFMPFTTLYLLIKGDDPKGFFLTNILISVALLLIPLLMNICMVCTKYLFKEKDKNLEIFGTGLGVLCLLFMIASIFYQYFKFVGEVIPLDKIYLSFGLSVLFSCLASSALFALKYISYVKRFALNSNTKLTRFIVAGLPPLVVALVVRLIM
;
A
#
# COMPACT_ATOMS: atom_id res chain seq x y z
N MET A 1 0.05 25.43 -8.55
CA MET A 1 -0.73 24.70 -9.57
C MET A 1 -1.84 23.97 -8.83
N GLU A 2 -3.10 24.38 -9.02
CA GLU A 2 -4.24 23.77 -8.32
C GLU A 2 -4.48 22.36 -8.87
N ILE A 3 -4.41 21.36 -8.00
CA ILE A 3 -4.72 19.98 -8.34
C ILE A 3 -6.19 19.90 -8.73
N SER A 4 -6.45 19.35 -9.92
CA SER A 4 -7.80 19.10 -10.43
C SER A 4 -8.63 18.30 -9.42
N LYS A 5 -9.90 18.70 -9.21
CA LYS A 5 -10.86 17.96 -8.37
C LYS A 5 -10.91 16.47 -8.71
N THR A 6 -10.71 16.10 -9.97
CA THR A 6 -10.76 14.69 -10.43
C THR A 6 -9.60 13.84 -9.93
N GLU A 7 -8.40 14.41 -9.79
CA GLU A 7 -7.24 13.67 -9.26
C GLU A 7 -7.36 13.44 -7.76
N LYS A 8 -7.84 14.45 -7.01
CA LYS A 8 -8.15 14.30 -5.58
C LYS A 8 -9.21 13.21 -5.36
N PHE A 9 -10.24 13.19 -6.20
CA PHE A 9 -11.31 12.20 -6.12
C PHE A 9 -10.82 10.78 -6.44
N LYS A 10 -9.98 10.60 -7.47
CA LYS A 10 -9.36 9.29 -7.77
C LYS A 10 -8.52 8.79 -6.60
N VAL A 11 -7.71 9.65 -6.01
CA VAL A 11 -6.87 9.32 -4.85
C VAL A 11 -7.73 8.95 -3.64
N LEU A 12 -8.83 9.66 -3.39
CA LEU A 12 -9.77 9.31 -2.33
C LEU A 12 -10.43 7.95 -2.62
N TYR A 13 -10.96 7.74 -3.83
CA TYR A 13 -11.72 6.54 -4.19
C TYR A 13 -10.86 5.26 -4.11
N LEU A 14 -9.65 5.29 -4.68
CA LEU A 14 -8.70 4.17 -4.63
C LEU A 14 -8.28 3.82 -3.20
N ASN A 15 -8.18 4.81 -2.31
CA ASN A 15 -7.74 4.59 -0.94
C ASN A 15 -8.88 4.32 0.06
N PHE A 16 -10.12 4.76 -0.20
CA PHE A 16 -11.21 4.69 0.78
C PHE A 16 -12.19 3.53 0.51
N PHE A 17 -12.39 3.16 -0.76
CA PHE A 17 -13.34 2.11 -1.13
C PHE A 17 -12.93 0.70 -0.63
N PRO A 18 -11.66 0.27 -0.75
CA PRO A 18 -11.21 -1.03 -0.22
C PRO A 18 -11.27 -1.10 1.30
N VAL A 19 -11.08 0.04 1.98
CA VAL A 19 -11.08 0.16 3.44
C VAL A 19 -12.44 -0.12 4.05
N VAL A 20 -13.52 0.36 3.41
CA VAL A 20 -14.84 0.45 4.07
C VAL A 20 -15.81 -0.63 3.62
N PHE A 21 -15.77 -1.10 2.37
CA PHE A 21 -16.86 -1.95 1.86
C PHE A 21 -16.51 -3.43 1.72
N MET A 22 -15.26 -3.75 1.41
CA MET A 22 -14.85 -5.14 1.18
C MET A 22 -14.80 -6.01 2.45
N PRO A 23 -14.36 -5.51 3.62
CA PRO A 23 -14.34 -6.31 4.85
C PRO A 23 -15.73 -6.60 5.41
N PHE A 24 -16.68 -5.65 5.31
CA PHE A 24 -18.02 -5.82 5.87
C PHE A 24 -18.87 -6.83 5.09
N THR A 25 -18.74 -6.85 3.77
CA THR A 25 -19.48 -7.79 2.90
C THR A 25 -19.00 -9.23 3.10
N THR A 26 -17.69 -9.44 3.27
CA THR A 26 -17.15 -10.78 3.53
C THR A 26 -17.35 -11.26 4.94
N LEU A 27 -17.28 -10.35 5.92
CA LEU A 27 -17.63 -10.67 7.29
C LEU A 27 -19.07 -11.20 7.39
N TYR A 28 -20.01 -10.56 6.69
CA TYR A 28 -21.40 -11.00 6.65
C TYR A 28 -21.56 -12.40 6.04
N LEU A 29 -20.85 -12.71 4.94
CA LEU A 29 -20.85 -14.04 4.33
C LEU A 29 -20.22 -15.09 5.25
N LEU A 30 -19.13 -14.73 5.95
CA LEU A 30 -18.45 -15.61 6.90
C LEU A 30 -19.31 -15.97 8.10
N ILE A 31 -19.96 -14.99 8.72
CA ILE A 31 -20.86 -15.23 9.86
C ILE A 31 -22.07 -16.09 9.45
N LYS A 32 -22.54 -15.94 8.20
CA LYS A 32 -23.65 -16.75 7.67
C LYS A 32 -23.26 -18.17 7.27
N GLY A 33 -21.98 -18.51 7.28
CA GLY A 33 -21.48 -19.81 6.79
C GLY A 33 -21.45 -19.93 5.27
N ASP A 34 -21.71 -18.83 4.55
CA ASP A 34 -21.74 -18.75 3.09
C ASP A 34 -20.39 -18.30 2.51
N ASP A 35 -19.33 -18.16 3.31
CA ASP A 35 -18.01 -17.75 2.84
C ASP A 35 -17.41 -18.81 1.92
N PRO A 36 -17.20 -18.51 0.63
CA PRO A 36 -16.64 -19.47 -0.29
C PRO A 36 -15.14 -19.62 -0.03
N LYS A 37 -14.77 -20.65 0.75
CA LYS A 37 -13.39 -21.17 0.87
C LYS A 37 -12.31 -20.11 1.19
N GLY A 38 -12.53 -19.26 2.19
CA GLY A 38 -11.51 -18.30 2.66
C GLY A 38 -11.52 -16.97 1.91
N PHE A 39 -12.70 -16.57 1.43
CA PHE A 39 -12.91 -15.32 0.72
C PHE A 39 -12.68 -14.11 1.63
N PHE A 40 -12.99 -14.22 2.93
CA PHE A 40 -12.60 -13.23 3.95
C PHE A 40 -11.08 -12.96 4.00
N LEU A 41 -10.26 -14.01 4.09
CA LEU A 41 -8.79 -13.89 4.15
C LEU A 41 -8.19 -13.33 2.86
N THR A 42 -8.78 -13.71 1.73
CA THR A 42 -8.43 -13.21 0.39
C THR A 42 -8.74 -11.71 0.27
N ASN A 43 -9.90 -11.29 0.80
CA ASN A 43 -10.28 -9.88 0.79
C ASN A 43 -9.40 -9.02 1.71
N ILE A 44 -9.00 -9.53 2.88
CA ILE A 44 -7.97 -8.87 3.70
C ILE A 44 -6.71 -8.66 2.88
N LEU A 45 -6.22 -9.72 2.22
CA LEU A 45 -5.00 -9.67 1.42
C LEU A 45 -5.09 -8.64 0.29
N ILE A 46 -6.16 -8.68 -0.50
CA ILE A 46 -6.34 -7.77 -1.64
C ILE A 46 -6.52 -6.33 -1.16
N SER A 47 -7.31 -6.10 -0.11
CA SER A 47 -7.63 -4.75 0.35
C SER A 47 -6.39 -4.04 0.91
N VAL A 48 -5.60 -4.74 1.73
CA VAL A 48 -4.32 -4.19 2.23
C VAL A 48 -3.38 -3.94 1.07
N ALA A 49 -3.30 -4.86 0.10
CA ALA A 49 -2.39 -4.71 -1.02
C ALA A 49 -2.73 -3.51 -1.92
N LEU A 50 -4.02 -3.28 -2.19
CA LEU A 50 -4.50 -2.15 -2.99
C LEU A 50 -4.17 -0.80 -2.36
N LEU A 51 -4.05 -0.71 -1.03
CA LEU A 51 -3.59 0.51 -0.36
C LEU A 51 -2.07 0.63 -0.31
N LEU A 52 -1.39 -0.48 -0.03
CA LEU A 52 0.03 -0.44 0.25
C LEU A 52 0.85 -0.20 -1.03
N ILE A 53 0.39 -0.69 -2.19
CA ILE A 53 1.02 -0.43 -3.49
C ILE A 53 1.14 1.09 -3.78
N PRO A 54 0.04 1.88 -3.83
CA PRO A 54 0.12 3.31 -4.09
C PRO A 54 0.83 4.08 -2.96
N LEU A 55 0.72 3.64 -1.71
CA LEU A 55 1.43 4.25 -0.58
C LEU A 55 2.95 4.12 -0.75
N LEU A 56 3.46 2.90 -0.96
CA LEU A 56 4.88 2.64 -1.19
C LEU A 56 5.39 3.40 -2.42
N MET A 57 4.57 3.46 -3.47
CA MET A 57 4.86 4.24 -4.66
C MET A 57 5.03 5.73 -4.37
N ASN A 58 4.15 6.34 -3.57
CA ASN A 58 4.28 7.73 -3.17
C ASN A 58 5.55 7.97 -2.37
N ILE A 59 5.89 7.07 -1.42
CA ILE A 59 7.12 7.18 -0.61
C ILE A 59 8.36 7.16 -1.52
N CYS A 60 8.46 6.19 -2.44
CA CYS A 60 9.59 6.11 -3.38
C CYS A 60 9.70 7.37 -4.25
N MET A 61 8.58 7.95 -4.67
CA MET A 61 8.55 9.19 -5.44
C MET A 61 8.94 10.41 -4.61
N VAL A 62 8.55 10.50 -3.33
CA VAL A 62 9.03 11.54 -2.41
C VAL A 62 10.56 11.45 -2.29
N CYS A 63 11.10 10.26 -2.05
CA CYS A 63 12.55 10.04 -1.97
C CYS A 63 13.25 10.45 -3.26
N THR A 64 12.69 10.05 -4.41
CA THR A 64 13.21 10.43 -5.73
C THR A 64 13.25 11.95 -5.88
N LYS A 65 12.13 12.65 -5.70
CA LYS A 65 12.06 14.10 -5.81
C LYS A 65 12.98 14.81 -4.81
N TYR A 66 13.21 14.22 -3.64
CA TYR A 66 14.16 14.73 -2.66
C TYR A 66 15.60 14.65 -3.18
N LEU A 67 16.02 13.50 -3.71
CA LEU A 67 17.36 13.28 -4.30
C LEU A 67 17.60 14.15 -5.55
N PHE A 68 16.55 14.47 -6.29
CA PHE A 68 16.61 15.35 -7.46
C PHE A 68 16.44 16.84 -7.12
N LYS A 69 16.26 17.19 -5.84
CA LYS A 69 16.08 18.56 -5.34
C LYS A 69 14.92 19.31 -6.01
N GLU A 70 13.86 18.61 -6.40
CA GLU A 70 12.65 19.28 -6.90
C GLU A 70 11.98 20.09 -5.79
N LYS A 71 11.36 21.22 -6.15
CA LYS A 71 10.61 22.06 -5.20
C LYS A 71 9.19 21.53 -4.93
N ASP A 72 8.55 20.92 -5.92
CA ASP A 72 7.17 20.46 -5.80
C ASP A 72 7.09 18.97 -5.40
N LYS A 73 6.92 18.73 -4.10
CA LYS A 73 6.77 17.39 -3.51
C LYS A 73 5.42 17.21 -2.79
N ASN A 74 4.59 18.25 -2.81
CA ASN A 74 3.42 18.34 -1.92
C ASN A 74 2.37 17.28 -2.24
N LEU A 75 2.21 16.95 -3.52
CA LEU A 75 1.29 15.92 -3.98
C LEU A 75 1.65 14.55 -3.40
N GLU A 76 2.91 14.14 -3.52
CA GLU A 76 3.37 12.83 -3.05
C GLU A 76 3.37 12.76 -1.52
N ILE A 77 3.76 13.84 -0.83
CA ILE A 77 3.70 13.92 0.64
C ILE A 77 2.25 13.79 1.12
N PHE A 78 1.31 14.51 0.49
CA PHE A 78 -0.12 14.40 0.82
C PHE A 78 -0.65 12.99 0.54
N GLY A 79 -0.29 12.40 -0.61
CA GLY A 79 -0.65 11.03 -0.96
C GLY A 79 -0.09 9.99 0.01
N THR A 80 1.14 10.18 0.50
CA THR A 80 1.73 9.35 1.56
C THR A 80 0.96 9.51 2.88
N GLY A 81 0.67 10.74 3.31
CA GLY A 81 -0.08 11.00 4.54
C GLY A 81 -1.47 10.36 4.52
N LEU A 82 -2.20 10.53 3.42
CA LEU A 82 -3.52 9.90 3.24
C LEU A 82 -3.41 8.37 3.20
N GLY A 83 -2.43 7.82 2.48
CA GLY A 83 -2.22 6.38 2.41
C GLY A 83 -1.91 5.75 3.77
N VAL A 84 -1.08 6.40 4.60
CA VAL A 84 -0.80 5.97 5.98
C VAL A 84 -2.08 5.99 6.82
N LEU A 85 -2.87 7.08 6.73
CA LEU A 85 -4.13 7.19 7.46
C LEU A 85 -5.11 6.07 7.07
N CYS A 86 -5.25 5.78 5.78
CA CYS A 86 -6.09 4.70 5.27
C CYS A 86 -5.61 3.32 5.74
N LEU A 87 -4.29 3.08 5.72
CA LEU A 87 -3.70 1.83 6.20
C LEU A 87 -3.97 1.62 7.69
N LEU A 88 -3.77 2.64 8.53
CA LEU A 88 -4.05 2.58 9.97
C LEU A 88 -5.53 2.28 10.24
N PHE A 89 -6.43 2.98 9.55
CA PHE A 89 -7.86 2.76 9.71
C PHE A 89 -8.28 1.34 9.25
N MET A 90 -7.70 0.83 8.16
CA MET A 90 -7.95 -0.52 7.67
C MET A 90 -7.46 -1.58 8.67
N ILE A 91 -6.24 -1.45 9.18
CA ILE A 91 -5.68 -2.38 10.17
C ILE A 91 -6.57 -2.40 11.42
N ALA A 92 -6.92 -1.23 11.96
CA ALA A 92 -7.80 -1.12 13.14
C ALA A 92 -9.17 -1.77 12.88
N SER A 93 -9.75 -1.55 11.70
CA SER A 93 -11.04 -2.13 11.31
C SER A 93 -10.97 -3.66 11.20
N ILE A 94 -9.92 -4.21 10.58
CA ILE A 94 -9.72 -5.65 10.44
C ILE A 94 -9.58 -6.32 11.81
N PHE A 95 -8.74 -5.78 12.69
CA PHE A 95 -8.56 -6.35 14.03
C PHE A 95 -9.84 -6.23 14.88
N TYR A 96 -10.53 -5.10 14.82
CA TYR A 96 -11.81 -4.93 15.50
C TYR A 96 -12.84 -5.98 15.03
N GLN A 97 -13.00 -6.15 13.72
CA GLN A 97 -13.92 -7.13 13.14
C GLN A 97 -13.51 -8.56 13.49
N TYR A 98 -12.21 -8.85 13.48
CA TYR A 98 -11.68 -10.15 13.86
C TYR A 98 -12.08 -10.51 15.29
N PHE A 99 -11.72 -9.68 16.28
CA PHE A 99 -11.99 -9.97 17.69
C PHE A 99 -13.49 -10.01 18.01
N LYS A 100 -14.30 -9.20 17.33
CA LYS A 100 -15.74 -9.13 17.61
C LYS A 100 -16.56 -10.27 17.01
N PHE A 101 -16.14 -10.80 15.86
CA PHE A 101 -17.02 -11.66 15.06
C PHE A 101 -16.36 -12.95 14.54
N VAL A 102 -15.03 -13.01 14.46
CA VAL A 102 -14.32 -14.08 13.71
C VAL A 102 -13.31 -14.85 14.57
N GLY A 103 -12.93 -14.32 15.73
CA GLY A 103 -11.85 -14.85 16.57
C GLY A 103 -12.04 -16.30 17.03
N GLU A 104 -13.28 -16.76 17.12
CA GLU A 104 -13.61 -18.16 17.49
C GLU A 104 -13.61 -19.11 16.28
N VAL A 105 -13.66 -18.58 15.06
CA VAL A 105 -13.80 -19.37 13.81
C VAL A 105 -12.48 -19.47 13.05
N ILE A 106 -11.71 -18.38 12.98
CA ILE A 106 -10.43 -18.33 12.27
C ILE A 106 -9.32 -18.05 13.28
N PRO A 107 -8.27 -18.89 13.34
CA PRO A 107 -7.14 -18.65 14.22
C PRO A 107 -6.33 -17.42 13.73
N LEU A 108 -5.75 -16.70 14.69
CA LEU A 108 -5.13 -15.39 14.47
C LEU A 108 -3.90 -15.46 13.56
N ASP A 109 -3.20 -16.60 13.57
CA ASP A 109 -2.07 -16.93 12.69
C ASP A 109 -2.42 -16.78 11.20
N LYS A 110 -3.62 -17.18 10.78
CA LYS A 110 -4.08 -17.03 9.38
C LYS A 110 -4.29 -15.57 8.99
N ILE A 111 -4.72 -14.73 9.93
CA ILE A 111 -4.86 -13.29 9.71
C ILE A 111 -3.48 -12.66 9.53
N TYR A 112 -2.53 -12.99 10.41
CA TYR A 112 -1.15 -12.54 10.28
C TYR A 112 -0.54 -13.00 8.97
N LEU A 113 -0.75 -14.26 8.56
CA LEU A 113 -0.26 -14.77 7.28
C LEU A 113 -0.83 -13.99 6.09
N SER A 114 -2.15 -13.77 6.04
CA SER A 114 -2.77 -12.96 4.97
C SER A 114 -2.21 -11.53 4.94
N PHE A 115 -2.02 -10.93 6.11
CA PHE A 115 -1.42 -9.59 6.22
C PHE A 115 0.03 -9.58 5.72
N GLY A 116 0.87 -10.51 6.16
CA GLY A 116 2.26 -10.63 5.72
C GLY A 116 2.38 -10.82 4.21
N LEU A 117 1.58 -11.73 3.65
CA LEU A 117 1.53 -11.97 2.20
C LEU A 117 1.09 -10.72 1.44
N SER A 118 0.09 -9.99 1.95
CA SER A 118 -0.33 -8.73 1.33
C SER A 118 0.78 -7.69 1.29
N VAL A 119 1.59 -7.59 2.36
CA VAL A 119 2.72 -6.67 2.41
C VAL A 119 3.80 -7.08 1.42
N LEU A 120 4.19 -8.35 1.41
CA LEU A 120 5.20 -8.87 0.48
C LEU A 120 4.79 -8.66 -0.98
N PHE A 121 3.54 -8.99 -1.32
CA PHE A 121 2.99 -8.79 -2.66
C PHE A 121 3.02 -7.31 -3.05
N SER A 122 2.65 -6.43 -2.13
CA SER A 122 2.67 -4.98 -2.36
C SER A 122 4.07 -4.44 -2.54
N CYS A 123 5.05 -4.92 -1.77
CA CYS A 123 6.44 -4.55 -1.92
C CYS A 123 6.98 -4.95 -3.28
N LEU A 124 6.66 -6.17 -3.74
CA LEU A 124 7.05 -6.65 -5.08
C LEU A 124 6.41 -5.79 -6.18
N ALA A 125 5.08 -5.62 -6.13
CA ALA A 125 4.33 -4.87 -7.13
C ALA A 125 4.74 -3.39 -7.18
N SER A 126 4.85 -2.73 -6.03
CA SER A 126 5.29 -1.33 -5.96
C SER A 126 6.72 -1.13 -6.44
N SER A 127 7.64 -2.08 -6.19
CA SER A 127 9.01 -2.01 -6.70
C SER A 127 9.05 -2.07 -8.22
N ALA A 128 8.28 -2.99 -8.82
CA ALA A 128 8.18 -3.10 -10.28
C ALA A 128 7.57 -1.82 -10.90
N LEU A 129 6.46 -1.33 -10.33
CA LEU A 129 5.82 -0.10 -10.79
C LEU A 129 6.72 1.13 -10.60
N PHE A 130 7.49 1.19 -9.51
CA PHE A 130 8.45 2.23 -9.26
C PHE A 130 9.56 2.24 -10.30
N ALA A 131 10.13 1.08 -10.64
CA ALA A 131 11.16 0.99 -11.67
C ALA A 131 10.69 1.55 -13.02
N LEU A 132 9.49 1.17 -13.46
CA LEU A 132 8.89 1.68 -14.70
C LEU A 132 8.67 3.21 -14.64
N LYS A 133 8.11 3.70 -13.52
CA LYS A 133 7.86 5.12 -13.32
C LYS A 133 9.17 5.92 -13.23
N TYR A 134 10.20 5.39 -12.57
CA TYR A 134 11.49 6.03 -12.41
C TYR A 134 12.22 6.20 -13.75
N ILE A 135 12.21 5.17 -14.61
CA ILE A 135 12.84 5.23 -15.94
C ILE A 135 12.22 6.37 -16.77
N SER A 136 10.89 6.50 -16.77
CA SER A 136 10.23 7.59 -17.50
C SER A 136 10.50 8.96 -16.89
N TYR A 137 10.57 9.03 -15.56
CA TYR A 137 10.84 10.27 -14.81
C TYR A 137 12.27 10.79 -15.03
N VAL A 138 13.28 9.92 -14.98
CA VAL A 138 14.70 10.32 -15.02
C VAL A 138 15.14 10.82 -16.40
N LYS A 139 14.39 10.50 -17.46
CA LYS A 139 14.65 11.00 -18.84
C LYS A 139 14.64 12.53 -18.92
N ARG A 140 13.94 13.21 -18.00
CA ARG A 140 13.85 14.68 -17.94
C ARG A 140 15.14 15.35 -17.45
N PHE A 141 16.07 14.58 -16.91
CA PHE A 141 17.29 15.09 -16.28
C PHE A 141 18.55 14.66 -17.06
N ALA A 142 19.36 15.66 -17.43
CA ALA A 142 20.70 15.46 -17.95
C ALA A 142 21.67 15.13 -16.80
N LEU A 143 21.67 13.87 -16.37
CA LEU A 143 22.57 13.33 -15.35
C LEU A 143 23.34 12.13 -15.90
N ASN A 144 24.53 11.90 -15.35
CA ASN A 144 25.33 10.71 -15.60
C ASN A 144 24.56 9.44 -15.18
N SER A 145 24.71 8.35 -15.94
CA SER A 145 24.12 7.04 -15.67
C SER A 145 24.42 6.54 -14.26
N ASN A 146 25.64 6.73 -13.75
CA ASN A 146 26.01 6.30 -12.39
C ASN A 146 25.19 7.03 -11.31
N THR A 147 24.96 8.34 -11.50
CA THR A 147 24.14 9.14 -10.59
C THR A 147 22.68 8.71 -10.66
N LYS A 148 22.17 8.42 -11.87
CA LYS A 148 20.80 7.93 -12.06
C LYS A 148 20.59 6.58 -11.37
N LEU A 149 21.55 5.66 -11.46
CA LEU A 149 21.49 4.36 -10.81
C LEU A 149 21.57 4.47 -9.28
N THR A 150 22.49 5.29 -8.77
CA THR A 150 22.63 5.47 -7.31
C THR A 150 21.34 6.03 -6.71
N ARG A 151 20.74 7.04 -7.35
CA ARG A 151 19.47 7.62 -6.88
C ARG A 151 18.30 6.66 -7.01
N PHE A 152 18.31 5.78 -8.01
CA PHE A 152 17.31 4.72 -8.16
C PHE A 152 17.34 3.77 -6.96
N ILE A 153 18.53 3.27 -6.62
CA ILE A 153 18.73 2.34 -5.50
C ILE A 153 18.26 2.99 -4.20
N VAL A 154 18.70 4.22 -3.93
CA VAL A 154 18.35 4.91 -2.68
C VAL A 154 16.84 5.19 -2.59
N ALA A 155 16.22 5.63 -3.69
CA ALA A 155 14.78 5.91 -3.69
C ALA A 155 13.90 4.65 -3.71
N GLY A 156 14.44 3.52 -4.17
CA GLY A 156 13.77 2.21 -4.22
C GLY A 156 13.94 1.36 -2.97
N LEU A 157 14.68 1.82 -1.96
CA LEU A 157 14.83 1.15 -0.65
C LEU A 157 13.54 0.97 0.17
N PRO A 158 12.55 1.90 0.16
CA PRO A 158 11.42 1.82 1.09
C PRO A 158 10.62 0.49 1.06
N PRO A 159 10.25 -0.09 -0.10
CA PRO A 159 9.58 -1.39 -0.15
C PRO A 159 10.40 -2.52 0.48
N LEU A 160 11.73 -2.47 0.32
CA LEU A 160 12.64 -3.48 0.89
C LEU A 160 12.71 -3.37 2.41
N VAL A 161 12.80 -2.15 2.95
CA VAL A 161 12.75 -1.91 4.40
C VAL A 161 11.43 -2.43 4.98
N VAL A 162 10.31 -2.12 4.34
CA VAL A 162 8.98 -2.59 4.79
C VAL A 162 8.88 -4.11 4.77
N ALA A 163 9.37 -4.77 3.72
CA ALA A 163 9.37 -6.22 3.64
C ALA A 163 10.20 -6.89 4.75
N LEU A 164 11.35 -6.31 5.10
CA LEU A 164 12.21 -6.80 6.19
C LEU A 164 11.56 -6.62 7.56
N VAL A 165 10.93 -5.47 7.81
CA VAL A 165 10.23 -5.17 9.07
C VAL A 165 9.10 -6.15 9.32
N VAL A 166 8.29 -6.46 8.30
CA VAL A 166 7.19 -7.42 8.45
C VAL A 166 7.68 -8.83 8.76
N ARG A 167 8.81 -9.24 8.18
CA ARG A 167 9.43 -10.54 8.50
C ARG A 167 9.99 -10.63 9.92
N LEU A 168 10.33 -9.50 10.54
CA LEU A 168 10.82 -9.47 11.92
C LEU A 168 9.70 -9.47 12.97
N ILE A 169 8.51 -9.01 12.58
CA ILE A 169 7.35 -8.84 13.48
C ILE A 169 6.43 -10.08 13.45
N MET A 170 6.46 -10.85 12.36
CA MET A 170 5.71 -12.12 12.19
C MET A 170 6.57 -13.33 12.51
#